data_AF-A0A5J4URW5-F1
#
_entry.id   AF-A0A5J4URW5-F1
#
_cell.length_a   1.000
_cell.length_b   1.000
_cell.length_c   1.000
_cell.angle_alpha   90.00
_cell.angle_beta   90.00
_cell.angle_gamma   90.00
#
_symmetry.space_group_name_H-M   'P 1'
#
loop_
_entity.id
_entity.type
_entity.pdbx_description
1 polymer ?
#
loop_
_entity_poly.entity_id
_entity_poly.type
_entity_poly.pdbx_seq_one_letter_code
_entity_poly.pdbx_strand_id
1 'polypeptide(L)'
;MKNQLLQKADKGELLTQHTALVALSQQTDVNFAELRRLLQQSQSDMETGLNRCVLRSELLQVLNDKIDKRELERQLESKASIADVHTALNLKANLEDLKKLHEQTANHRAHIKSMEKQVESKADSQDYEKLKEELRQRPTQQEIAKVLEKRTDLAELNQQFNQLQQEIQSKASIQDLKQSIIQQNAINETLCGEQCVARWVWRSGKTKANGQVPWNVQITFGFYSRKKPSIQVLVNGEVILSAVNTGSYVVHHSSGRLMSQGSHPAGNVTGLTMIDFIALPPNAKLSVSYSGEDNAEGFIGLRKLV
;
A
#
# COMPACT_ATOMS: atom_id res chain seq x y z
N MET A 1 -87.07 151.63 -51.77
CA MET A 1 -86.74 152.97 -51.24
C MET A 1 -86.20 152.78 -49.82
N LYS A 2 -84.88 152.79 -49.60
CA LYS A 2 -84.05 153.97 -49.30
C LYS A 2 -84.50 154.71 -48.03
N ASN A 3 -83.68 154.54 -46.99
CA ASN A 3 -83.16 155.56 -46.05
C ASN A 3 -83.91 156.01 -44.78
N GLN A 4 -83.05 156.15 -43.75
CA GLN A 4 -83.06 157.07 -42.59
C GLN A 4 -83.83 156.63 -41.34
N LEU A 5 -83.17 156.13 -40.29
CA LEU A 5 -82.32 156.80 -39.28
C LEU A 5 -83.08 157.64 -38.24
N LEU A 6 -82.89 157.23 -36.99
CA LEU A 6 -82.85 158.02 -35.75
C LEU A 6 -84.16 158.67 -35.27
N GLN A 7 -84.51 158.34 -34.02
CA GLN A 7 -84.72 159.25 -32.87
C GLN A 7 -85.53 158.47 -31.82
N LYS A 8 -85.24 158.50 -30.52
CA LYS A 8 -84.29 159.20 -29.66
C LYS A 8 -84.37 158.41 -28.35
N ALA A 9 -83.24 157.93 -27.85
CA ALA A 9 -83.18 157.21 -26.57
C ALA A 9 -83.42 158.18 -25.41
N ASP A 10 -84.23 157.75 -24.44
CA ASP A 10 -84.55 158.48 -23.23
C ASP A 10 -83.33 158.49 -22.29
N LYS A 11 -82.97 159.68 -21.78
CA LYS A 11 -81.78 159.93 -20.96
C LYS A 11 -81.82 159.17 -19.62
N GLY A 12 -83.01 158.75 -19.18
CA GLY A 12 -83.22 157.91 -18.00
C GLY A 12 -82.63 156.50 -18.16
N GLU A 13 -82.83 155.85 -19.32
CA GLU A 13 -82.29 154.52 -19.62
C GLU A 13 -80.76 154.50 -19.63
N LEU A 14 -80.15 155.59 -20.13
CA LEU A 14 -78.68 155.70 -20.20
C LEU A 14 -78.04 155.75 -18.80
N LEU A 15 -78.70 156.40 -17.83
CA LEU A 15 -78.21 156.48 -16.45
C LEU A 15 -78.34 155.12 -15.75
N THR A 16 -79.43 154.39 -15.99
CA THR A 16 -79.64 153.04 -15.45
C THR A 16 -78.61 152.05 -16.01
N GLN A 17 -78.30 152.15 -17.30
CA GLN A 17 -77.24 151.36 -17.93
C GLN A 17 -75.85 151.69 -17.37
N HIS A 18 -75.56 152.97 -17.08
CA HIS A 18 -74.29 153.35 -16.47
C HIS A 18 -74.13 152.78 -15.05
N THR A 19 -75.17 152.87 -14.23
CA THR A 19 -75.15 152.28 -12.87
C THR A 19 -75.00 150.75 -12.92
N ALA A 20 -75.66 150.08 -13.87
CA ALA A 20 -75.51 148.64 -14.09
C ALA A 20 -74.08 148.26 -14.52
N LEU A 21 -73.45 149.04 -15.40
CA LEU A 21 -72.06 148.85 -15.83
C LEU A 21 -71.07 149.01 -14.69
N VAL A 22 -71.26 150.00 -13.80
CA VAL A 22 -70.40 150.19 -12.62
C VAL A 22 -70.54 149.03 -11.64
N ALA A 23 -71.75 148.53 -11.40
CA ALA A 23 -71.99 147.36 -10.57
C ALA A 23 -71.35 146.09 -11.17
N LEU A 24 -71.46 145.90 -12.48
CA LEU A 24 -70.78 144.81 -13.19
C LEU A 24 -69.25 144.90 -13.08
N SER A 25 -68.69 146.10 -13.22
CA SER A 25 -67.25 146.34 -13.07
C SER A 25 -66.76 145.95 -11.66
N GLN A 26 -67.48 146.38 -10.62
CA GLN A 26 -67.14 146.03 -9.24
C GLN A 26 -67.26 144.51 -8.99
N GLN A 27 -68.29 143.87 -9.56
CA GLN A 27 -68.44 142.41 -9.46
C GLN A 27 -67.30 141.66 -10.17
N THR A 28 -66.81 142.16 -11.32
CA THR A 28 -65.64 141.58 -11.98
C THR A 28 -64.38 141.72 -11.13
N ASP A 29 -64.16 142.84 -10.46
CA ASP A 29 -62.97 143.04 -9.61
C ASP A 29 -62.98 142.08 -8.40
N VAL A 30 -64.15 141.90 -7.77
CA VAL A 30 -64.32 140.93 -6.67
C VAL A 30 -64.08 139.50 -7.15
N ASN A 31 -64.63 139.12 -8.32
CA ASN A 31 -64.43 137.79 -8.89
C ASN A 31 -62.95 137.53 -9.22
N PHE A 32 -62.21 138.53 -9.72
CA PHE A 32 -60.77 138.42 -9.99
C PHE A 32 -59.95 138.27 -8.72
N ALA A 33 -60.32 138.97 -7.64
CA ALA A 33 -59.66 138.82 -6.34
C ALA A 33 -59.84 137.41 -5.76
N GLU A 34 -61.05 136.85 -5.87
CA GLU A 34 -61.34 135.50 -5.37
C GLU A 34 -60.66 134.40 -6.18
N LEU A 35 -60.60 134.54 -7.51
CA LEU A 35 -59.83 133.65 -8.39
C LEU A 35 -58.34 133.61 -8.03
N ARG A 36 -57.73 134.76 -7.70
CA ARG A 36 -56.32 134.81 -7.25
C ARG A 36 -56.13 134.07 -5.93
N ARG A 37 -57.07 134.21 -4.99
CA ARG A 37 -57.00 133.53 -3.69
C ARG A 37 -57.07 132.01 -3.84
N LEU A 38 -57.98 131.51 -4.67
CA LEU A 38 -58.12 130.07 -4.92
C LEU A 38 -56.90 129.49 -5.63
N LEU A 39 -56.28 130.23 -6.55
CA LEU A 39 -55.07 129.80 -7.24
C LEU A 39 -53.88 129.65 -6.26
N GLN A 40 -53.71 130.60 -5.35
CA GLN A 40 -52.67 130.52 -4.31
C GLN A 40 -52.90 129.37 -3.33
N GLN A 41 -54.16 129.14 -2.93
CA GLN A 41 -54.52 127.99 -2.09
C GLN A 41 -54.16 126.66 -2.78
N SER A 42 -54.54 126.51 -4.06
CA SER A 42 -54.25 125.31 -4.84
C SER A 42 -52.74 125.07 -5.02
N GLN A 43 -51.93 126.12 -5.18
CA GLN A 43 -50.47 125.97 -5.22
C GLN A 43 -49.91 125.46 -3.89
N SER A 44 -50.37 126.02 -2.75
CA SER A 44 -49.93 125.59 -1.42
C SER A 44 -50.33 124.14 -1.11
N ASP A 45 -51.54 123.73 -1.48
CA ASP A 45 -52.03 122.37 -1.31
C ASP A 45 -51.24 121.36 -2.18
N MET A 46 -50.82 121.78 -3.38
CA MET A 46 -50.00 120.94 -4.26
C MET A 46 -48.58 120.76 -3.73
N GLU A 47 -47.98 121.82 -3.17
CA GLU A 47 -46.63 121.78 -2.58
C GLU A 47 -46.58 120.94 -1.30
N THR A 48 -47.63 120.99 -0.47
CA THR A 48 -47.78 120.10 0.69
C THR A 48 -48.09 118.65 0.29
N GLY A 49 -48.83 118.42 -0.81
CA GLY A 49 -49.06 117.09 -1.36
C GLY A 49 -47.80 116.39 -1.89
N LEU A 50 -46.91 117.12 -2.56
CA LEU A 50 -45.65 116.59 -3.08
C LEU A 50 -44.67 116.20 -1.96
N ASN A 51 -44.57 117.00 -0.90
CA ASN A 51 -43.70 116.68 0.25
C ASN A 51 -44.21 115.48 1.08
N ARG A 52 -45.50 115.13 0.99
CA ARG A 52 -46.06 113.93 1.65
C ARG A 52 -45.79 112.64 0.87
N CYS A 53 -45.45 112.71 -0.42
CA CYS A 53 -45.23 111.55 -1.29
C CYS A 53 -43.81 110.95 -1.21
N VAL A 54 -43.09 111.11 -0.10
CA VAL A 54 -41.76 110.52 0.10
C VAL A 54 -41.89 109.09 0.64
N LEU A 55 -42.27 108.16 -0.25
CA LEU A 55 -42.10 106.70 -0.09
C LEU A 55 -40.71 106.22 -0.57
N ARG A 56 -39.82 107.13 -0.98
CA ARG A 56 -38.54 106.79 -1.62
C ARG A 56 -37.52 106.19 -0.65
N SER A 57 -37.52 106.61 0.61
CA SER A 57 -36.60 106.10 1.64
C SER A 57 -36.94 104.66 2.05
N GLU A 58 -38.22 104.37 2.27
CA GLU A 58 -38.69 103.04 2.67
C GLU A 58 -38.48 102.01 1.54
N LEU A 59 -38.65 102.40 0.28
CA LEU A 59 -38.46 101.52 -0.88
C LEU A 59 -36.98 101.13 -1.09
N LEU A 60 -36.04 102.02 -0.75
CA LEU A 60 -34.60 101.71 -0.78
C LEU A 60 -34.19 100.74 0.33
N GLN A 61 -34.82 100.80 1.50
CA GLN A 61 -34.54 99.88 2.60
C GLN A 61 -35.01 98.45 2.27
N VAL A 62 -36.21 98.29 1.72
CA VAL A 62 -36.74 96.98 1.29
C VAL A 62 -35.93 96.37 0.13
N LEU A 63 -35.34 97.20 -0.74
CA LEU A 63 -34.46 96.71 -1.81
C LEU A 63 -33.09 96.23 -1.29
N ASN A 64 -32.58 96.81 -0.20
CA ASN A 64 -31.31 96.39 0.41
C ASN A 64 -31.41 95.11 1.24
N ASP A 65 -32.60 94.81 1.80
CA ASP A 65 -32.84 93.56 2.56
C ASP A 65 -33.12 92.36 1.64
N LYS A 66 -33.32 92.56 0.33
CA LYS A 66 -33.43 91.46 -0.63
C LYS A 66 -32.03 90.94 -0.96
N ILE A 67 -31.79 89.68 -0.59
CA ILE A 67 -30.61 88.90 -0.99
C ILE A 67 -30.34 89.11 -2.49
N ASP A 68 -29.10 89.46 -2.83
CA ASP A 68 -28.69 89.62 -4.22
C ASP A 68 -28.63 88.24 -4.89
N LYS A 69 -29.02 88.19 -6.17
CA LYS A 69 -29.09 86.96 -6.98
C LYS A 69 -27.78 86.16 -6.93
N ARG A 70 -26.65 86.88 -6.87
CA ARG A 70 -25.30 86.28 -6.76
C ARG A 70 -25.09 85.52 -5.47
N GLU A 71 -25.62 86.00 -4.35
CA GLU A 71 -25.49 85.30 -3.06
C GLU A 71 -26.40 84.05 -3.02
N LEU A 72 -27.57 84.12 -3.64
CA LEU A 72 -28.44 82.94 -3.80
C LEU A 72 -27.79 81.86 -4.70
N GLU A 73 -27.14 82.26 -5.80
CA GLU A 73 -26.38 81.34 -6.67
C GLU A 73 -25.24 80.67 -5.90
N ARG A 74 -24.50 81.43 -5.09
CA ARG A 74 -23.40 80.89 -4.26
C ARG A 74 -23.86 79.89 -3.19
N GLN A 75 -25.03 80.11 -2.60
CA GLN A 75 -25.63 79.17 -1.64
C GLN A 75 -26.22 77.92 -2.30
N LEU A 76 -26.62 78.00 -3.57
CA LEU A 76 -27.04 76.83 -4.33
C LEU A 76 -25.85 75.99 -4.77
N GLU A 77 -24.72 76.60 -5.12
CA GLU A 77 -23.47 75.90 -5.44
C GLU A 77 -22.86 75.15 -4.24
N SER A 78 -23.06 75.65 -3.01
CA SER A 78 -22.54 75.00 -1.81
C SER A 78 -23.42 73.85 -1.29
N LYS A 79 -24.61 73.64 -1.86
CA LYS A 79 -25.47 72.49 -1.53
C LYS A 79 -25.06 71.30 -2.37
N ALA A 80 -24.81 70.17 -1.70
CA ALA A 80 -24.51 68.91 -2.34
C ALA A 80 -25.53 68.58 -3.44
N SER A 81 -25.05 68.18 -4.62
CA SER A 81 -25.93 67.88 -5.73
C SER A 81 -26.70 66.60 -5.45
N ILE A 82 -27.87 66.46 -6.07
CA ILE A 82 -28.66 65.23 -5.96
C ILE A 82 -27.88 64.01 -6.49
N ALA A 83 -26.95 64.23 -7.41
CA ALA A 83 -26.04 63.20 -7.91
C ALA A 83 -25.04 62.75 -6.83
N ASP A 84 -24.51 63.67 -6.01
CA ASP A 84 -23.62 63.33 -4.90
C ASP A 84 -24.34 62.50 -3.84
N VAL A 85 -25.59 62.86 -3.53
CA VAL A 85 -26.45 62.11 -2.60
C VAL A 85 -26.76 60.71 -3.15
N HIS A 86 -27.09 60.58 -4.44
CA HIS A 86 -27.33 59.28 -5.07
C HIS A 86 -26.06 58.42 -5.14
N THR A 87 -24.90 59.03 -5.39
CA THR A 87 -23.61 58.32 -5.42
C THR A 87 -23.24 57.80 -4.03
N ALA A 88 -23.41 58.61 -2.99
CA ALA A 88 -23.20 58.21 -1.61
C ALA A 88 -24.18 57.10 -1.15
N LEU A 89 -25.43 57.15 -1.62
CA LEU A 89 -26.41 56.09 -1.36
C LEU A 89 -26.08 54.78 -2.09
N ASN A 90 -25.58 54.83 -3.33
CA ASN A 90 -25.12 53.64 -4.06
C ASN A 90 -23.82 53.07 -3.48
N LEU A 91 -22.95 53.90 -2.88
CA LEU A 91 -21.76 53.44 -2.14
C LEU A 91 -22.12 52.81 -0.78
N LYS A 92 -23.31 53.10 -0.25
CA LYS A 92 -23.80 52.51 1.00
C LYS A 92 -24.32 51.10 0.70
N ALA A 93 -23.43 50.12 0.88
CA ALA A 93 -23.62 48.68 0.70
C ALA A 93 -25.08 48.24 0.53
N ASN A 94 -25.44 47.79 -0.69
CA ASN A 94 -26.76 47.26 -0.96
C ASN A 94 -27.02 46.07 -0.01
N LEU A 95 -28.25 45.99 0.50
CA LEU A 95 -28.70 44.95 1.43
C LEU A 95 -28.44 43.53 0.87
N GLU A 96 -28.37 43.40 -0.45
CA GLU A 96 -28.06 42.16 -1.15
C GLU A 96 -26.58 41.76 -1.08
N ASP A 97 -25.66 42.72 -1.10
CA ASP A 97 -24.22 42.46 -0.95
C ASP A 97 -23.90 42.02 0.48
N LEU A 98 -24.58 42.61 1.47
CA LEU A 98 -24.48 42.18 2.86
C LEU A 98 -25.04 40.77 3.09
N LYS A 99 -26.13 40.39 2.42
CA LYS A 99 -26.65 39.02 2.46
C LYS A 99 -25.67 38.01 1.87
N LYS A 100 -25.11 38.30 0.70
CA LYS A 100 -24.11 37.42 0.07
C LYS A 100 -22.87 37.25 0.95
N LEU A 101 -22.39 38.34 1.55
CA LEU A 101 -21.25 38.28 2.47
C LEU A 101 -21.57 37.50 3.75
N HIS A 102 -22.80 37.61 4.25
CA HIS A 102 -23.28 36.84 5.40
C HIS A 102 -23.36 35.33 5.08
N GLU A 103 -23.87 34.98 3.90
CA GLU A 103 -23.98 33.58 3.47
C GLU A 103 -22.59 32.96 3.21
N GLN A 104 -21.68 33.72 2.59
CA GLN A 104 -20.28 33.31 2.46
C GLN A 104 -19.63 33.10 3.82
N THR A 105 -19.77 34.03 4.77
CA THR A 105 -19.18 33.89 6.11
C THR A 105 -19.79 32.72 6.90
N ALA A 106 -21.09 32.44 6.74
CA ALA A 106 -21.73 31.25 7.31
C ALA A 106 -21.14 29.94 6.76
N ASN A 107 -20.93 29.87 5.43
CA ASN A 107 -20.32 28.71 4.77
C ASN A 107 -18.86 28.50 5.22
N HIS A 108 -18.06 29.57 5.27
CA HIS A 108 -16.68 29.49 5.77
C HIS A 108 -16.64 29.03 7.24
N ARG A 109 -17.57 29.51 8.08
CA ARG A 109 -17.65 29.09 9.48
C ARG A 109 -17.99 27.61 9.63
N ALA A 110 -18.88 27.08 8.79
CA ALA A 110 -19.20 25.65 8.77
C ALA A 110 -17.99 24.82 8.33
N HIS A 111 -17.23 25.28 7.32
CA HIS A 111 -16.03 24.60 6.87
C HIS A 111 -14.91 24.61 7.92
N ILE A 112 -14.67 25.75 8.58
CA ILE A 112 -13.71 25.86 9.69
C ILE A 112 -14.06 24.86 10.81
N LYS A 113 -15.33 24.78 11.21
CA LYS A 113 -15.77 23.84 12.24
C LYS A 113 -15.58 22.37 11.84
N SER A 114 -15.77 22.05 10.55
CA SER A 114 -15.47 20.72 10.02
C SER A 114 -13.97 20.43 10.01
N MET A 115 -13.13 21.42 9.69
CA MET A 115 -11.68 21.28 9.72
C MET A 115 -11.15 21.12 11.15
N GLU A 116 -11.65 21.89 12.11
CA GLU A 116 -11.33 21.76 13.54
C GLU A 116 -11.59 20.33 14.03
N LYS A 117 -12.76 19.77 13.70
CA LYS A 117 -13.10 18.37 14.05
C LYS A 117 -12.17 17.34 13.40
N GLN A 118 -11.74 17.58 12.15
CA GLN A 118 -10.79 16.68 11.48
C GLN A 118 -9.38 16.78 12.08
N VAL A 119 -8.94 17.97 12.49
CA VAL A 119 -7.66 18.18 13.17
C VAL A 119 -7.67 17.52 14.54
N GLU A 120 -8.74 17.65 15.32
CA GLU A 120 -8.89 16.94 16.60
C GLU A 120 -8.84 15.42 16.46
N SER A 121 -9.36 14.87 15.35
CA SER A 121 -9.31 13.41 15.11
C SER A 121 -7.95 12.90 14.59
N LYS A 122 -7.09 13.79 14.07
CA LYS A 122 -5.79 13.43 13.48
C LYS A 122 -4.59 13.79 14.37
N ALA A 123 -4.79 14.48 15.49
CA ALA A 123 -3.73 14.88 16.41
C ALA A 123 -3.52 13.84 17.54
N ASP A 124 -2.55 12.94 17.31
CA ASP A 124 -1.40 12.71 18.20
C ASP A 124 -1.62 12.34 19.68
N SER A 125 -2.28 11.21 19.96
CA SER A 125 -2.02 10.54 21.25
C SER A 125 -1.91 9.03 21.11
N GLN A 126 -2.82 8.41 20.36
CA GLN A 126 -2.86 6.95 20.27
C GLN A 126 -1.72 6.38 19.41
N ASP A 127 -1.43 6.99 18.25
CA ASP A 127 -0.37 6.50 17.37
C ASP A 127 1.03 6.87 17.90
N TYR A 128 1.15 8.00 18.60
CA TYR A 128 2.38 8.38 19.30
C TYR A 128 2.70 7.41 20.45
N GLU A 129 1.73 7.04 21.28
CA GLU A 129 1.95 6.07 22.37
C GLU A 129 2.23 4.66 21.83
N LYS A 130 1.59 4.25 20.73
CA LYS A 130 1.96 2.98 20.04
C LYS A 130 3.40 3.00 19.55
N LEU A 131 3.81 4.06 18.86
CA LEU A 131 5.18 4.20 18.34
C LEU A 131 6.22 4.23 19.46
N LYS A 132 5.90 4.89 20.58
CA LYS A 132 6.74 4.95 21.78
C LYS A 132 6.90 3.60 22.47
N GLU A 133 5.84 2.79 22.50
CA GLU A 133 5.89 1.44 23.05
C GLU A 133 6.67 0.48 22.12
N GLU A 134 6.50 0.60 20.80
CA GLU A 134 7.32 -0.13 19.83
C GLU A 134 8.82 0.24 19.93
N LEU A 135 9.14 1.52 20.15
CA LEU A 135 10.52 1.98 20.39
C LEU A 135 11.11 1.46 21.70
N ARG A 136 10.30 1.28 22.75
CA ARG A 136 10.75 0.66 24.01
C ARG A 136 11.04 -0.83 23.89
N GLN A 137 10.29 -1.53 23.02
CA GLN A 137 10.49 -2.95 22.78
C GLN A 137 11.62 -3.24 21.79
N ARG A 138 12.19 -2.20 21.14
CA ARG A 138 13.36 -2.41 20.27
C ARG A 138 14.56 -2.82 21.12
N PRO A 139 15.20 -3.95 20.80
CA PRO A 139 16.37 -4.40 21.52
C PRO A 139 17.45 -3.33 21.48
N THR A 140 18.02 -3.06 22.64
CA THR A 140 19.03 -2.01 22.78
C THR A 140 20.28 -2.43 21.99
N GLN A 141 21.05 -1.47 21.48
CA GLN A 141 22.29 -1.76 20.75
C GLN A 141 23.24 -2.68 21.55
N GLN A 142 23.21 -2.60 22.89
CA GLN A 142 23.94 -3.50 23.79
C GLN A 142 23.41 -4.94 23.81
N GLU A 143 22.11 -5.16 23.66
CA GLU A 143 21.52 -6.50 23.59
C GLU A 143 21.84 -7.15 22.26
N ILE A 144 21.80 -6.37 21.17
CA ILE A 144 22.25 -6.82 19.84
C ILE A 144 23.75 -7.19 19.89
N ALA A 145 24.59 -6.36 20.52
CA ALA A 145 26.01 -6.66 20.69
C ALA A 145 26.25 -7.96 21.49
N LYS A 146 25.53 -8.17 22.59
CA LYS A 146 25.62 -9.42 23.39
C LYS A 146 25.16 -10.66 22.62
N VAL A 147 24.11 -10.54 21.80
CA VAL A 147 23.64 -11.65 20.95
C VAL A 147 24.64 -11.95 19.82
N LEU A 148 25.27 -10.91 19.27
CA LEU A 148 26.34 -11.07 18.29
C LEU A 148 27.58 -11.72 18.92
N GLU A 149 28.01 -11.28 20.10
CA GLU A 149 29.13 -11.91 20.84
C GLU A 149 28.89 -13.41 21.08
N LYS A 150 27.65 -13.80 21.46
CA LYS A 150 27.28 -15.22 21.59
C LYS A 150 27.22 -15.98 20.26
N ARG A 151 27.01 -15.30 19.13
CA ARG A 151 27.00 -15.91 17.79
C ARG A 151 28.36 -15.97 17.11
N THR A 152 29.36 -15.25 17.64
CA THR A 152 30.72 -15.19 17.10
C THR A 152 31.76 -15.68 18.09
N ASP A 153 31.55 -16.84 18.72
CA ASP A 153 32.68 -17.53 19.35
C ASP A 153 33.52 -18.22 18.25
N LEU A 154 34.21 -17.38 17.48
CA LEU A 154 35.12 -17.80 16.39
C LEU A 154 36.17 -18.79 16.90
N ALA A 155 36.48 -18.76 18.21
CA ALA A 155 37.38 -19.70 18.84
C ALA A 155 36.78 -21.12 18.86
N GLU A 156 35.51 -21.27 19.25
CA GLU A 156 34.83 -22.57 19.25
C GLU A 156 34.68 -23.13 17.83
N LEU A 157 34.33 -22.27 16.86
CA LEU A 157 34.20 -22.68 15.46
C LEU A 157 35.55 -23.14 14.88
N ASN A 158 36.63 -22.42 15.17
CA ASN A 158 37.99 -22.83 14.79
C ASN A 158 38.42 -24.13 15.47
N GLN A 159 38.03 -24.35 16.74
CA GLN A 159 38.30 -25.59 17.44
C GLN A 159 37.59 -26.77 16.77
N GLN A 160 36.29 -26.64 16.46
CA GLN A 160 35.52 -27.67 15.77
C GLN A 160 36.09 -27.94 14.37
N PHE A 161 36.50 -26.89 13.64
CA PHE A 161 37.12 -27.03 12.33
C PHE A 161 38.43 -27.83 12.39
N ASN A 162 39.29 -27.53 13.37
CA ASN A 162 40.55 -28.26 13.56
C ASN A 162 40.33 -29.73 13.94
N GLN A 163 39.33 -30.02 14.78
CA GLN A 163 38.95 -31.40 15.12
C GLN A 163 38.49 -32.18 13.89
N LEU A 164 37.61 -31.58 13.08
CA LEU A 164 37.14 -32.18 11.83
C LEU A 164 38.30 -32.46 10.86
N GLN A 165 39.26 -31.53 10.78
CA GLN A 165 40.45 -31.70 9.96
C GLN A 165 41.31 -32.89 10.43
N GLN A 166 41.49 -33.08 11.73
CA GLN A 166 42.20 -34.24 12.29
C GLN A 166 41.45 -35.56 12.02
N GLU A 167 40.12 -35.58 12.14
CA GLU A 167 39.31 -36.76 11.81
C GLU A 167 39.37 -37.13 10.33
N ILE A 168 39.45 -36.15 9.43
CA ILE A 168 39.61 -36.41 8.00
C ILE A 168 41.01 -36.97 7.72
N GLN A 169 42.04 -36.43 8.37
CA GLN A 169 43.42 -36.88 8.20
C GLN A 169 43.67 -38.29 8.75
N SER A 170 42.92 -38.73 9.76
CA SER A 170 43.06 -40.08 10.33
C SER A 170 42.33 -41.17 9.52
N LYS A 171 41.42 -40.79 8.63
CA LYS A 171 40.72 -41.75 7.77
C LYS A 171 41.62 -42.19 6.62
N ALA A 172 41.62 -43.51 6.36
CA ALA A 172 42.36 -44.09 5.24
C ALA A 172 41.94 -43.44 3.93
N SER A 173 42.92 -43.09 3.09
CA SER A 173 42.62 -42.49 1.80
C SER A 173 41.96 -43.51 0.88
N ILE A 174 41.21 -43.02 -0.12
CA ILE A 174 40.64 -43.88 -1.17
C ILE A 174 41.78 -44.65 -1.90
N GLN A 175 42.97 -44.07 -1.97
CA GLN A 175 44.13 -44.71 -2.58
C GLN A 175 44.64 -45.89 -1.72
N ASP A 176 44.68 -45.74 -0.40
CA ASP A 176 45.07 -46.81 0.52
C ASP A 176 44.09 -47.99 0.44
N LEU A 177 42.79 -47.71 0.40
CA LEU A 177 41.76 -48.74 0.26
C LEU A 177 41.88 -49.49 -1.07
N LYS A 178 42.10 -48.76 -2.18
CA LYS A 178 42.34 -49.39 -3.49
C LYS A 178 43.57 -50.29 -3.47
N GLN A 179 44.66 -49.85 -2.84
CA GLN A 179 45.88 -50.63 -2.72
C GLN A 179 45.65 -51.90 -1.89
N SER A 180 44.89 -51.80 -0.81
CA SER A 180 44.56 -52.95 0.05
C SER A 180 43.69 -53.98 -0.68
N ILE A 181 42.73 -53.55 -1.50
CA ILE A 181 41.92 -54.44 -2.36
C ILE A 181 42.81 -55.19 -3.35
N ILE A 182 43.75 -54.49 -4.00
CA ILE A 182 44.69 -55.11 -4.95
C ILE A 182 45.55 -56.17 -4.25
N GLN A 183 46.07 -55.86 -3.06
CA GLN A 183 46.85 -56.82 -2.26
C GLN A 183 46.02 -58.05 -1.86
N GLN A 184 44.78 -57.86 -1.41
CA GLN A 184 43.90 -58.96 -1.05
C GLN A 184 43.59 -59.88 -2.25
N ASN A 185 43.38 -59.30 -3.43
CA ASN A 185 43.15 -60.08 -4.65
C ASN A 185 44.39 -60.92 -5.02
N ALA A 186 45.59 -60.35 -4.91
CA ALA A 186 46.83 -61.09 -5.15
C ALA A 186 47.03 -62.26 -4.16
N ILE A 187 46.67 -62.07 -2.89
CA ILE A 187 46.68 -63.13 -1.88
C ILE A 187 45.67 -64.22 -2.27
N ASN A 188 44.45 -63.85 -2.64
CA ASN A 188 43.42 -64.81 -3.03
C ASN A 188 43.84 -65.61 -4.27
N GLU A 189 44.42 -64.97 -5.29
CA GLU A 189 44.96 -65.64 -6.47
C GLU A 189 46.08 -66.63 -6.10
N THR A 190 47.00 -66.22 -5.23
CA THR A 190 48.09 -67.08 -4.75
C THR A 190 47.54 -68.29 -4.01
N LEU A 191 46.58 -68.09 -3.09
CA LEU A 191 45.93 -69.18 -2.36
C LEU A 191 45.17 -70.13 -3.30
N CYS A 192 44.48 -69.61 -4.31
CA CYS A 192 43.79 -70.42 -5.31
C CYS A 192 44.78 -71.23 -6.18
N GLY A 193 45.92 -70.65 -6.53
CA GLY A 193 46.99 -71.35 -7.26
C GLY A 193 47.65 -72.46 -6.44
N GLU A 194 47.94 -72.20 -5.17
CA GLU A 194 48.64 -73.15 -4.28
C GLU A 194 47.70 -74.22 -3.68
N GLN A 195 46.40 -73.96 -3.53
CA GLN A 195 45.41 -74.98 -3.14
C GLN A 195 44.98 -75.92 -4.28
N CYS A 196 45.58 -75.83 -5.47
CA CYS A 196 45.36 -76.80 -6.53
C CYS A 196 46.21 -78.08 -6.30
N VAL A 197 45.64 -79.05 -5.58
CA VAL A 197 46.35 -80.24 -5.07
C VAL A 197 46.83 -81.25 -6.14
N ALA A 198 46.53 -81.09 -7.45
CA ALA A 198 47.19 -81.88 -8.53
C ALA A 198 46.70 -81.55 -9.95
N ARG A 199 47.56 -81.83 -10.93
CA ARG A 199 47.26 -81.94 -12.38
C ARG A 199 47.08 -83.41 -12.75
N TRP A 200 45.88 -83.82 -13.16
CA TRP A 200 45.59 -85.20 -13.57
C TRP A 200 45.50 -85.31 -15.09
N VAL A 201 46.10 -86.36 -15.67
CA VAL A 201 46.04 -86.68 -17.11
C VAL A 201 45.14 -87.88 -17.29
N TRP A 202 44.03 -87.72 -18.01
CA TRP A 202 43.10 -88.79 -18.37
C TRP A 202 43.66 -89.64 -19.53
N ARG A 203 43.83 -90.96 -19.32
CA ARG A 203 44.34 -91.92 -20.32
C ARG A 203 43.38 -93.08 -20.60
N SER A 204 42.07 -92.84 -20.64
CA SER A 204 41.06 -93.85 -20.99
C SER A 204 40.25 -93.43 -22.23
N GLY A 205 40.32 -94.23 -23.29
CA GLY A 205 40.02 -93.84 -24.67
C GLY A 205 38.57 -93.94 -25.13
N LYS A 206 37.56 -93.94 -24.24
CA LYS A 206 36.15 -93.93 -24.67
C LYS A 206 35.35 -92.83 -23.97
N THR A 207 34.95 -91.86 -24.76
CA THR A 207 34.05 -90.76 -24.43
C THR A 207 32.62 -91.06 -24.92
N LYS A 208 31.62 -90.25 -24.53
CA LYS A 208 30.27 -90.31 -25.12
C LYS A 208 30.33 -90.10 -26.64
N ALA A 209 29.26 -90.41 -27.37
CA ALA A 209 29.18 -90.31 -28.85
C ALA A 209 29.58 -88.94 -29.44
N ASN A 210 29.67 -87.90 -28.60
CA ASN A 210 30.08 -86.53 -28.87
C ASN A 210 31.44 -86.13 -28.23
N GLY A 211 32.29 -87.08 -27.83
CA GLY A 211 33.62 -86.77 -27.30
C GLY A 211 33.68 -86.36 -25.83
N GLN A 212 32.57 -86.43 -25.08
CA GLN A 212 32.52 -85.99 -23.67
C GLN A 212 32.95 -87.09 -22.69
N VAL A 213 33.83 -86.76 -21.75
CA VAL A 213 34.07 -87.56 -20.54
C VAL A 213 32.85 -87.37 -19.61
N PRO A 214 32.11 -88.42 -19.20
CA PRO A 214 30.79 -88.27 -18.59
C PRO A 214 30.68 -87.69 -17.17
N TRP A 215 31.73 -87.18 -16.52
CA TRP A 215 31.65 -86.63 -15.16
C TRP A 215 32.29 -85.25 -15.14
N ASN A 216 31.51 -84.21 -14.87
CA ASN A 216 32.06 -82.85 -14.77
C ASN A 216 32.16 -82.37 -13.32
N VAL A 217 31.46 -82.98 -12.36
CA VAL A 217 31.47 -82.52 -10.96
C VAL A 217 31.42 -83.69 -9.98
N GLN A 218 32.40 -83.75 -9.07
CA GLN A 218 32.32 -84.48 -7.82
C GLN A 218 31.55 -83.62 -6.82
N ILE A 219 30.52 -84.20 -6.22
CA ILE A 219 29.84 -83.63 -5.06
C ILE A 219 30.28 -84.40 -3.82
N THR A 220 30.64 -83.66 -2.78
CA THR A 220 30.94 -84.20 -1.46
C THR A 220 30.07 -83.45 -0.46
N PHE A 221 29.44 -84.14 0.47
CA PHE A 221 28.82 -83.47 1.60
C PHE A 221 28.95 -84.29 2.87
N GLY A 222 28.85 -83.59 4.00
CA GLY A 222 28.83 -84.18 5.33
C GLY A 222 27.88 -83.40 6.21
N PHE A 223 27.00 -84.09 6.94
CA PHE A 223 26.09 -83.50 7.91
C PHE A 223 26.19 -84.23 9.24
N TYR A 224 26.54 -83.50 10.29
CA TYR A 224 26.76 -83.95 11.65
C TYR A 224 25.58 -83.56 12.52
N SER A 225 24.77 -84.55 12.88
CA SER A 225 23.57 -84.37 13.71
C SER A 225 23.36 -85.56 14.64
N ARG A 226 22.77 -85.35 15.82
CA ARG A 226 22.39 -86.41 16.77
C ARG A 226 21.29 -87.27 16.18
N LYS A 227 20.26 -86.63 15.62
CA LYS A 227 19.21 -87.30 14.86
C LYS A 227 19.66 -87.58 13.45
N LYS A 228 19.14 -88.66 12.86
CA LYS A 228 19.45 -89.06 11.49
C LYS A 228 18.92 -88.01 10.50
N PRO A 229 19.77 -87.34 9.73
CA PRO A 229 19.32 -86.37 8.76
C PRO A 229 18.89 -87.06 7.45
N SER A 230 18.02 -86.41 6.70
CA SER A 230 17.67 -86.73 5.32
C SER A 230 18.11 -85.58 4.43
N ILE A 231 19.00 -85.89 3.49
CA ILE A 231 19.61 -84.89 2.60
C ILE A 231 19.18 -85.19 1.18
N GLN A 232 18.65 -84.20 0.47
CA GLN A 232 18.36 -84.30 -0.95
C GLN A 232 19.17 -83.26 -1.71
N VAL A 233 19.82 -83.69 -2.78
CA VAL A 233 20.51 -82.81 -3.73
C VAL A 233 19.62 -82.67 -4.95
N LEU A 234 19.33 -81.43 -5.32
CA LEU A 234 18.47 -81.09 -6.44
C LEU A 234 19.27 -80.37 -7.52
N VAL A 235 18.98 -80.71 -8.78
CA VAL A 235 19.47 -79.98 -9.96
C VAL A 235 18.26 -79.38 -10.65
N ASN A 236 18.25 -78.06 -10.80
CA ASN A 236 17.15 -77.30 -11.39
C ASN A 236 15.77 -77.56 -10.72
N GLY A 237 15.77 -77.89 -9.43
CA GLY A 237 14.55 -78.18 -8.67
C GLY A 237 14.13 -79.66 -8.68
N GLU A 238 14.83 -80.53 -9.39
CA GLU A 238 14.57 -81.97 -9.40
C GLU A 238 15.57 -82.72 -8.51
N VAL A 239 15.09 -83.60 -7.64
CA VAL A 239 15.94 -84.41 -6.76
C VAL A 239 16.73 -85.43 -7.60
N ILE A 240 18.05 -85.31 -7.61
CA ILE A 240 18.95 -86.24 -8.32
C ILE A 240 19.63 -87.23 -7.39
N LEU A 241 19.72 -86.91 -6.09
CA LEU A 241 20.39 -87.73 -5.10
C LEU A 241 19.73 -87.53 -3.73
N SER A 242 19.50 -88.62 -3.01
CA SER A 242 18.92 -88.60 -1.68
C SER A 242 19.75 -89.49 -0.75
N ALA A 243 20.32 -88.88 0.29
CA ALA A 243 21.03 -89.59 1.34
C ALA A 243 20.14 -89.68 2.58
N VAL A 244 19.68 -90.90 2.86
CA VAL A 244 18.87 -91.23 4.03
C VAL A 244 19.57 -92.34 4.81
N ASN A 245 19.70 -92.17 6.13
CA ASN A 245 20.24 -93.21 7.01
C ASN A 245 19.14 -94.20 7.43
N THR A 246 18.54 -94.88 6.45
CA THR A 246 17.59 -95.96 6.70
C THR A 246 18.38 -97.27 6.63
N GLY A 247 18.25 -98.12 7.66
CA GLY A 247 18.99 -99.40 7.73
C GLY A 247 18.67 -100.42 6.63
N SER A 248 17.83 -100.06 5.66
CA SER A 248 17.34 -100.91 4.58
C SER A 248 17.46 -100.29 3.17
N TYR A 249 17.99 -99.07 3.01
CA TYR A 249 18.11 -98.42 1.69
C TYR A 249 19.58 -98.18 1.33
N VAL A 250 20.19 -99.20 0.71
CA VAL A 250 21.51 -99.08 0.07
C VAL A 250 21.28 -98.81 -1.40
N VAL A 251 21.16 -97.55 -1.78
CA VAL A 251 21.18 -97.16 -3.21
C VAL A 251 22.55 -96.59 -3.60
N HIS A 252 23.40 -96.15 -2.65
CA HIS A 252 24.75 -95.67 -2.97
C HIS A 252 25.80 -96.13 -1.93
N HIS A 253 26.96 -96.57 -2.43
CA HIS A 253 27.95 -97.48 -1.84
C HIS A 253 28.79 -96.97 -0.64
N SER A 254 28.31 -96.08 0.24
CA SER A 254 29.21 -95.59 1.32
C SER A 254 28.56 -95.18 2.65
N SER A 255 27.24 -95.16 2.77
CA SER A 255 26.58 -94.76 4.02
C SER A 255 26.42 -95.95 4.96
N GLY A 256 27.53 -96.36 5.58
CA GLY A 256 27.51 -97.29 6.70
C GLY A 256 26.52 -96.80 7.78
N ARG A 257 25.80 -97.74 8.41
CA ARG A 257 24.83 -97.45 9.47
C ARG A 257 25.53 -96.70 10.61
N LEU A 258 25.28 -95.39 10.74
CA LEU A 258 25.76 -94.62 11.88
C LEU A 258 25.04 -95.12 13.14
N MET A 259 25.76 -95.84 13.99
CA MET A 259 25.35 -96.02 15.37
C MET A 259 26.05 -94.96 16.20
N SER A 260 25.27 -94.00 16.73
CA SER A 260 25.78 -93.10 17.77
C SER A 260 26.04 -93.94 19.02
N GLN A 261 27.32 -94.17 19.36
CA GLN A 261 27.71 -94.91 20.57
C GLN A 261 27.72 -94.02 21.83
N GLY A 262 27.17 -92.81 21.77
CA GLY A 262 27.08 -91.90 22.92
C GLY A 262 27.10 -90.42 22.52
N SER A 263 26.90 -89.56 23.53
CA SER A 263 27.07 -88.11 23.39
C SER A 263 28.53 -87.74 23.58
N HIS A 264 29.11 -86.97 22.65
CA HIS A 264 30.47 -86.47 22.78
C HIS A 264 30.46 -85.04 23.39
N PRO A 265 31.38 -84.68 24.30
CA PRO A 265 31.41 -83.35 24.92
C PRO A 265 31.56 -82.20 23.92
N ALA A 266 32.26 -82.44 22.81
CA ALA A 266 32.44 -81.47 21.72
C ALA A 266 31.26 -81.43 20.71
N GLY A 267 30.11 -82.00 21.04
CA GLY A 267 28.93 -81.99 20.17
C GLY A 267 28.85 -83.18 19.20
N ASN A 268 28.34 -82.93 17.99
CA ASN A 268 28.05 -83.97 17.00
C ASN A 268 29.31 -84.34 16.22
N VAL A 269 30.11 -85.28 16.73
CA VAL A 269 31.39 -85.67 16.09
C VAL A 269 31.26 -86.74 15.01
N THR A 270 30.06 -87.28 14.79
CA THR A 270 29.77 -88.25 13.72
C THR A 270 28.55 -87.80 12.93
N GLY A 271 28.47 -88.19 11.66
CA GLY A 271 27.49 -87.65 10.73
C GLY A 271 27.38 -88.45 9.45
N LEU A 272 26.38 -88.09 8.62
CA LEU A 272 26.16 -88.67 7.31
C LEU A 272 27.07 -87.97 6.31
N THR A 273 27.98 -88.73 5.70
CA THR A 273 28.85 -88.25 4.62
C THR A 273 28.53 -88.98 3.32
N MET A 274 28.69 -88.27 2.20
CA MET A 274 28.55 -88.83 0.87
C MET A 274 29.53 -88.16 -0.09
N ILE A 275 30.07 -88.96 -0.99
CA ILE A 275 30.83 -88.52 -2.16
C ILE A 275 30.16 -89.18 -3.35
N ASP A 276 29.77 -88.39 -4.35
CA ASP A 276 29.23 -88.91 -5.60
C ASP A 276 29.69 -88.06 -6.80
N PHE A 277 29.45 -88.56 -8.00
CA PHE A 277 29.88 -87.94 -9.25
C PHE A 277 28.67 -87.71 -10.14
N ILE A 278 28.41 -86.44 -10.44
CA ILE A 278 27.23 -86.01 -11.18
C ILE A 278 27.63 -85.34 -12.49
N ALA A 279 26.79 -85.52 -13.51
CA ALA A 279 26.88 -84.84 -14.78
C ALA A 279 25.89 -83.67 -14.79
N LEU A 280 26.38 -82.44 -14.71
CA LEU A 280 25.55 -81.24 -14.72
C LEU A 280 25.43 -80.66 -16.13
N PRO A 281 24.21 -80.28 -16.59
CA PRO A 281 24.04 -79.51 -17.82
C PRO A 281 24.63 -78.09 -17.68
N PRO A 282 24.86 -77.36 -18.80
CA PRO A 282 25.21 -75.95 -18.75
C PRO A 282 24.19 -75.15 -17.92
N ASN A 283 24.68 -74.22 -17.09
CA ASN A 283 23.85 -73.36 -16.23
C ASN A 283 22.95 -74.10 -15.21
N ALA A 284 23.30 -75.33 -14.84
CA ALA A 284 22.60 -76.08 -13.79
C ALA A 284 22.63 -75.32 -12.45
N LYS A 285 21.46 -75.22 -11.81
CA LYS A 285 21.33 -74.74 -10.42
C LYS A 285 21.34 -75.93 -9.48
N LEU A 286 22.29 -75.96 -8.56
CA LEU A 286 22.34 -76.96 -7.50
C LEU A 286 21.70 -76.41 -6.23
N SER A 287 20.84 -77.18 -5.59
CA SER A 287 20.34 -76.89 -4.24
C SER A 287 20.36 -78.13 -3.38
N VAL A 288 20.41 -77.93 -2.06
CA VAL A 288 20.35 -79.01 -1.07
C VAL A 288 19.19 -78.76 -0.13
N SER A 289 18.38 -79.78 0.06
CA SER A 289 17.33 -79.83 1.06
C SER A 289 17.81 -80.68 2.24
N TYR A 290 17.82 -80.08 3.42
CA TYR A 290 18.16 -80.72 4.68
C TYR A 290 16.90 -80.90 5.51
N SER A 291 16.65 -82.13 5.98
CA SER A 291 15.63 -82.41 6.99
C SER A 291 16.26 -83.16 8.16
N GLY A 292 16.28 -82.53 9.33
CA GLY A 292 16.90 -83.07 10.53
C GLY A 292 16.72 -82.12 11.72
N GLU A 293 17.70 -82.06 12.60
CA GLU A 293 17.65 -81.21 13.79
C GLU A 293 18.27 -79.82 13.54
N ASP A 294 17.87 -78.82 14.32
CA ASP A 294 18.23 -77.42 14.08
C ASP A 294 19.74 -77.13 14.29
N ASN A 295 20.41 -77.89 15.17
CA ASN A 295 21.82 -77.68 15.51
C ASN A 295 22.76 -78.61 14.72
N ALA A 296 22.38 -78.97 13.49
CA ALA A 296 23.22 -79.76 12.63
C ALA A 296 24.30 -78.91 11.99
N GLU A 297 25.51 -79.43 11.97
CA GLU A 297 26.63 -78.84 11.26
C GLU A 297 26.83 -79.60 9.96
N GLY A 298 27.25 -78.92 8.89
CA GLY A 298 27.51 -79.63 7.65
C GLY A 298 28.29 -78.82 6.65
N PHE A 299 28.77 -79.52 5.63
CA PHE A 299 29.49 -78.94 4.52
C PHE A 299 29.02 -79.56 3.20
N ILE A 300 29.14 -78.79 2.14
CA ILE A 300 29.02 -79.24 0.77
C ILE A 300 30.24 -78.77 0.00
N GLY A 301 30.85 -79.68 -0.75
CA GLY A 301 31.95 -79.42 -1.66
C GLY A 301 31.52 -79.80 -3.07
N LEU A 302 31.78 -78.91 -4.01
CA LEU A 302 31.68 -79.20 -5.43
C LEU A 302 33.07 -79.08 -6.02
N ARG A 303 33.54 -80.14 -6.64
CA ARG A 303 34.82 -80.17 -7.32
C ARG A 303 34.60 -80.52 -8.76
N LYS A 304 34.95 -79.61 -9.67
CA LYS A 304 34.94 -79.91 -11.09
C LYS A 304 35.96 -81.01 -11.37
N LEU A 305 35.52 -82.12 -11.95
CA LEU A 305 36.39 -83.17 -12.45
C LEU A 305 36.66 -82.88 -13.92
N VAL A 306 37.94 -82.78 -14.26
CA VAL A 306 38.41 -82.48 -15.62
C VAL A 306 38.84 -83.79 -16.26
#